data_AF-A0A9E0XF70-F1
#
_entry.id   AF-A0A9E0XF70-F1
#
_cell.length_a   1.000
_cell.length_b   1.000
_cell.length_c   1.000
_cell.angle_alpha   90.00
_cell.angle_beta   90.00
_cell.angle_gamma   90.00
#
_symmetry.space_group_name_H-M   'P 1'
#
loop_
_entity.id
_entity.type
_entity.pdbx_description
1 polymer ?
#
loop_
_entity_poly.entity_id
_entity_poly.type
_entity_poly.pdbx_seq_one_letter_code
_entity_poly.pdbx_strand_id
1 'polypeptide(L)'
;MALPWCTLSFGSLINQYSKIQSQLVVQVKNLASRASTATPGRFLLVQFQMSQVTQIGDSISNLIASVQSMINAAVRNQRPQ
;
A
#
# COMPACT_ATOMS: atom_id res chain seq x y z
N MET A 1 -29.86 6.23 9.87
CA MET A 1 -28.75 6.32 10.86
C MET A 1 -27.50 5.77 10.17
N ALA A 2 -26.71 6.63 9.53
CA ALA A 2 -25.54 6.21 8.76
C ALA A 2 -24.36 6.00 9.71
N LEU A 3 -23.83 4.78 9.77
CA LEU A 3 -22.61 4.47 10.51
C LEU A 3 -21.45 5.33 9.94
N PRO A 4 -20.55 5.88 10.77
CA PRO A 4 -19.38 6.62 10.32
C PRO A 4 -18.35 5.62 9.79
N TRP A 5 -18.70 4.96 8.68
CA TRP A 5 -17.73 4.24 7.88
C TRP A 5 -16.73 5.28 7.43
N CYS A 6 -15.53 5.18 7.98
CA CYS A 6 -14.37 5.94 7.55
C CYS A 6 -14.35 5.94 6.01
N THR A 7 -14.67 7.07 5.39
CA THR A 7 -14.71 7.25 3.93
C THR A 7 -13.27 7.34 3.39
N LEU A 8 -12.45 6.36 3.73
CA LEU A 8 -11.19 6.13 3.04
C LEU A 8 -11.53 5.55 1.67
N SER A 9 -11.63 6.43 0.68
CA SER A 9 -11.74 5.98 -0.71
C SER A 9 -10.46 5.23 -1.10
N PHE A 10 -10.60 4.20 -1.94
CA PHE A 10 -9.44 3.50 -2.50
C PHE A 10 -8.44 4.46 -3.15
N GLY A 11 -8.93 5.53 -3.78
CA GLY A 11 -8.07 6.58 -4.33
C GLY A 11 -7.22 7.28 -3.26
N SER A 12 -7.80 7.60 -2.10
CA SER A 12 -7.05 8.16 -0.97
C SER A 12 -6.02 7.17 -0.42
N LEU A 13 -6.39 5.89 -0.33
CA LEU A 13 -5.50 4.83 0.17
C LEU A 13 -4.29 4.60 -0.76
N ILE A 14 -4.54 4.51 -2.07
CA ILE A 14 -3.50 4.36 -3.10
C ILE A 14 -2.59 5.59 -3.15
N ASN A 15 -3.17 6.80 -3.06
CA ASN A 15 -2.38 8.03 -3.02
C ASN A 15 -1.47 8.11 -1.78
N GLN A 16 -1.96 7.69 -0.61
CA GLN A 16 -1.11 7.60 0.59
C GLN A 16 -0.01 6.54 0.45
N TYR A 17 -0.33 5.36 -0.10
CA TYR A 17 0.66 4.34 -0.40
C TYR A 17 1.77 4.85 -1.33
N SER A 18 1.40 5.52 -2.42
CA SER A 18 2.33 6.11 -3.38
C SER A 18 3.26 7.16 -2.73
N LYS A 19 2.73 7.97 -1.81
CA LYS A 19 3.54 8.93 -1.02
C LYS A 19 4.58 8.22 -0.15
N ILE A 20 4.17 7.20 0.60
CA ILE A 20 5.07 6.43 1.49
C ILE A 20 6.16 5.74 0.65
N GLN A 21 5.77 5.09 -0.45
CA GLN A 21 6.70 4.44 -1.37
C GLN A 21 7.72 5.44 -1.94
N SER A 22 7.26 6.62 -2.38
CA SER A 22 8.13 7.67 -2.92
C SER A 22 9.13 8.18 -1.88
N GLN A 23 8.70 8.41 -0.64
CA GLN A 23 9.60 8.79 0.46
C GLN A 23 10.66 7.73 0.73
N LEU A 24 10.28 6.45 0.65
CA LEU A 24 11.21 5.34 0.86
C LEU A 24 12.24 5.24 -0.26
N VAL A 25 11.83 5.41 -1.53
CA VAL A 25 12.75 5.48 -2.67
C VAL A 25 13.76 6.60 -2.50
N VAL A 26 13.34 7.77 -2.00
CA VAL A 26 14.26 8.87 -1.67
C VAL A 26 15.24 8.47 -0.56
N GLN A 27 14.79 7.78 0.49
CA GLN A 27 15.66 7.31 1.56
C GLN A 27 16.68 6.26 1.07
N VAL A 28 16.25 5.32 0.22
CA VAL A 28 17.13 4.35 -0.44
C VAL A 28 18.17 5.07 -1.30
N LYS A 29 17.74 6.04 -2.12
CA LYS A 29 18.64 6.82 -2.98
C LYS A 29 19.67 7.60 -2.17
N ASN A 30 19.23 8.25 -1.08
CA ASN A 30 20.11 8.98 -0.17
C ASN A 30 21.13 8.05 0.50
N LEU A 31 20.70 6.86 0.93
CA LEU A 31 21.59 5.87 1.53
C LEU A 31 22.61 5.34 0.53
N ALA A 32 22.16 5.00 -0.68
CA ALA A 32 23.02 4.53 -1.77
C ALA A 32 24.04 5.60 -2.19
N SER A 33 23.63 6.88 -2.25
CA SER A 33 24.51 8.00 -2.58
C SER A 33 25.61 8.25 -1.54
N ARG A 34 25.46 7.71 -0.32
CA ARG A 34 26.41 7.86 0.79
C ARG A 34 26.90 6.51 1.30
N ALA A 35 26.87 5.47 0.47
CA ALA A 35 27.15 4.09 0.84
C ALA A 35 28.49 3.92 1.58
N SER A 36 29.52 4.67 1.20
CA SER A 36 30.84 4.66 1.83
C SER A 36 30.85 5.14 3.29
N THR A 37 29.80 5.84 3.72
CA THR A 37 29.62 6.39 5.09
C THR A 37 28.33 5.87 5.76
N ALA A 38 27.61 4.99 5.08
CA ALA A 38 26.33 4.50 5.54
C ALA A 38 26.54 3.44 6.63
N THR A 39 26.02 3.70 7.83
CA THR A 39 26.10 2.74 8.94
C THR A 39 25.17 1.54 8.70
N PRO A 40 25.55 0.33 9.12
CA PRO A 40 24.71 -0.87 8.98
C PRO A 40 23.28 -0.69 9.54
N GLY A 41 23.13 0.09 10.61
CA GLY A 41 21.82 0.42 11.18
C GLY A 41 20.89 1.18 10.22
N ARG A 42 21.43 2.07 9.37
CA ARG A 42 20.63 2.78 8.36
C ARG A 42 20.16 1.84 7.25
N PHE A 43 20.98 0.86 6.85
CA PHE A 43 20.56 -0.18 5.92
C PHE A 43 19.45 -1.04 6.49
N LEU A 44 19.56 -1.49 7.74
CA LEU A 44 18.52 -2.28 8.40
C LEU A 44 17.20 -1.52 8.53
N LEU A 45 17.26 -0.23 8.89
CA LEU A 45 16.06 0.61 8.97
C LEU A 45 15.36 0.75 7.62
N VAL A 46 16.12 1.01 6.55
CA VAL A 46 15.56 1.09 5.19
C VAL A 46 14.98 -0.27 4.77
N GLN A 47 15.65 -1.38 5.06
CA GLN A 47 15.11 -2.70 4.78
C GLN A 47 13.82 -3.00 5.57
N PHE A 48 13.76 -2.60 6.84
CA PHE A 48 12.56 -2.77 7.66
C PHE A 48 11.39 -1.93 7.11
N GLN A 49 11.65 -0.70 6.69
CA GLN A 49 10.65 0.14 6.03
C GLN A 49 10.19 -0.47 4.71
N MET A 50 11.11 -1.02 3.91
CA MET A 50 10.77 -1.67 2.64
C MET A 50 9.83 -2.85 2.87
N SER A 51 10.12 -3.69 3.87
CA SER A 51 9.24 -4.80 4.26
C SER A 51 7.84 -4.33 4.65
N GLN A 52 7.73 -3.24 5.40
CA GLN A 52 6.42 -2.66 5.75
C GLN A 52 5.65 -2.18 4.51
N VAL A 53 6.31 -1.49 3.58
CA VAL A 53 5.64 -1.03 2.34
C VAL A 53 5.18 -2.20 1.49
N THR A 54 5.96 -3.28 1.39
CA THR A 54 5.51 -4.50 0.71
C THR A 54 4.27 -5.10 1.37
N GLN A 55 4.27 -5.26 2.70
CA GLN A 55 3.12 -5.80 3.44
C GLN A 55 1.85 -4.95 3.28
N ILE A 56 1.99 -3.62 3.27
CA ILE A 56 0.89 -2.70 3.02
C ILE A 56 0.37 -2.87 1.58
N GLY A 57 1.27 -2.99 0.60
CA GLY A 57 0.91 -3.21 -0.80
C GLY A 57 0.13 -4.50 -1.05
N ASP A 58 0.56 -5.60 -0.42
CA ASP A 58 -0.12 -6.89 -0.49
C ASP A 58 -1.52 -6.82 0.14
N SER A 59 -1.64 -6.14 1.28
CA SER A 59 -2.92 -5.93 1.96
C SER A 59 -3.90 -5.13 1.10
N ILE A 60 -3.44 -4.06 0.44
CA ILE A 60 -4.25 -3.27 -0.50
C ILE A 60 -4.68 -4.14 -1.70
N SER A 61 -3.76 -4.94 -2.25
CA SER A 61 -4.03 -5.82 -3.39
C SER A 61 -5.11 -6.87 -3.06
N ASN A 62 -5.02 -7.48 -1.87
CA ASN A 62 -6.03 -8.41 -1.37
C ASN A 62 -7.40 -7.74 -1.16
N LEU A 63 -7.41 -6.50 -0.70
CA LEU A 63 -8.65 -5.73 -0.48
C LEU A 63 -9.31 -5.38 -1.82
N ILE A 64 -8.52 -4.99 -2.83
CA ILE A 64 -9.01 -4.77 -4.20
C ILE A 64 -9.58 -6.07 -4.79
N ALA A 65 -8.86 -7.19 -4.65
CA ALA A 65 -9.34 -8.49 -5.13
C ALA A 65 -10.67 -8.90 -4.46
N SER A 66 -10.82 -8.64 -3.16
CA SER A 66 -12.05 -8.90 -2.41
C SER A 66 -13.21 -8.04 -2.92
N VAL A 67 -12.98 -6.75 -3.17
CA VAL A 67 -14.00 -5.85 -3.73
C VAL A 67 -14.39 -6.26 -5.15
N GLN A 68 -13.42 -6.62 -6.00
CA GLN A 68 -13.71 -7.13 -7.34
C GLN A 68 -14.56 -8.40 -7.30
N SER A 69 -14.26 -9.31 -6.36
CA SER A 69 -15.06 -10.52 -6.14
C SER A 69 -16.50 -10.19 -5.74
N MET A 70 -16.70 -9.24 -4.81
CA MET A 70 -18.03 -8.77 -4.41
C MET A 70 -18.79 -8.12 -5.57
N ILE A 71 -18.14 -7.28 -6.37
CA ILE A 71 -18.75 -6.66 -7.57
C ILE A 71 -19.18 -7.75 -8.54
N ASN A 72 -18.30 -8.72 -8.83
CA ASN A 72 -18.61 -9.82 -9.73
C ASN A 72 -19.79 -10.67 -9.23
N ALA A 73 -19.87 -10.93 -7.92
CA ALA A 73 -20.99 -11.64 -7.30
C ALA A 73 -22.29 -10.82 -7.39
N ALA A 74 -22.24 -9.52 -7.14
CA ALA A 74 -23.39 -8.63 -7.24
C ALA A 74 -23.93 -8.55 -8.69
N VAL A 75 -23.05 -8.39 -9.69
CA VAL A 75 -23.42 -8.37 -11.11
C VAL A 75 -24.01 -9.71 -11.55
N ARG A 76 -23.45 -10.84 -11.09
CA ARG A 76 -24.01 -12.16 -11.38
C ARG A 76 -25.41 -12.34 -10.78
N ASN A 77 -25.64 -11.87 -9.56
CA ASN A 77 -26.94 -11.92 -8.89
C ASN A 77 -27.97 -10.91 -9.43
N GLN A 78 -27.54 -9.97 -10.28
CA GLN A 78 -28.42 -9.01 -10.95
C GLN A 78 -28.97 -9.50 -12.30
N ARG A 79 -28.50 -10.64 -12.84
CA ARG A 79 -29.18 -11.28 -13.97
C ARG A 79 -30.43 -12.00 -13.43
N PRO A 80 -31.65 -11.63 -13.87
CA PRO A 80 -32.82 -12.42 -13.55
C PRO A 80 -32.64 -13.81 -14.19
N GLN A 81 -33.00 -14.86 -13.45
CA GLN A 81 -33.26 -16.16 -14.06
C GLN A 81 -34.40 -16.03 -15.07
#